data_AF-A0A7V4KS33-F1
#
_entry.id   AF-A0A7V4KS33-F1
#
_cell.length_a   1.000
_cell.length_b   1.000
_cell.length_c   1.000
_cell.angle_alpha   90.00
_cell.angle_beta   90.00
_cell.angle_gamma   90.00
#
_symmetry.space_group_name_H-M   'P 1'
#
loop_
_entity.id
_entity.type
_entity.pdbx_description
1 polymer ?
#
loop_
_entity_poly.entity_id
_entity_poly.type
_entity_poly.pdbx_seq_one_letter_code
_entity_poly.pdbx_strand_id
1 'polypeptide(L)'
;MAWRIVQLGDRSWRVSIAAERQGSNPAWQLVLAFRSDEPGRRPVWAIYPGHSSSRSGVFALAEQLSDDALRQFLQEQLGGTLPA
;
A
#
# COMPACT_ATOMS: atom_id res chain seq x y z
N MET A 1 -12.26 -5.98 3.33
CA MET A 1 -12.14 -6.63 2.00
C MET A 1 -10.76 -6.31 1.43
N ALA A 2 -10.14 -7.26 0.73
CA ALA A 2 -8.91 -6.99 -0.01
C ALA A 2 -9.27 -6.21 -1.28
N TRP A 3 -8.60 -5.10 -1.52
CA TRP A 3 -8.77 -4.32 -2.74
C TRP A 3 -8.13 -5.04 -3.92
N ARG A 4 -6.91 -5.57 -3.73
CA ARG A 4 -6.21 -6.41 -4.70
C ARG A 4 -5.44 -7.54 -4.03
N ILE A 5 -5.02 -8.53 -4.81
CA ILE A 5 -4.16 -9.62 -4.36
C ILE A 5 -2.94 -9.65 -5.29
N VAL A 6 -1.75 -9.56 -4.71
CA VAL A 6 -0.49 -9.61 -5.46
C VAL A 6 0.32 -10.83 -5.04
N GLN A 7 0.98 -11.47 -6.00
CA GLN A 7 1.94 -12.54 -5.74
C GLN A 7 3.35 -11.98 -5.70
N LEU A 8 4.10 -12.29 -4.65
CA LEU A 8 5.51 -11.94 -4.50
C LEU A 8 6.29 -13.21 -4.20
N GLY A 9 7.03 -13.71 -5.21
CA GLY A 9 7.58 -15.07 -5.18
C GLY A 9 6.46 -16.10 -5.06
N ASP A 10 6.60 -17.05 -4.14
CA ASP A 10 5.59 -18.10 -3.89
C ASP A 10 4.46 -17.67 -2.94
N ARG A 11 4.38 -16.37 -2.59
CA ARG A 11 3.50 -15.87 -1.54
C ARG A 11 2.43 -14.96 -2.09
N SER A 12 1.19 -15.16 -1.64
CA SER A 12 0.07 -14.28 -1.96
C SER A 12 -0.16 -13.25 -0.87
N TRP A 13 -0.23 -11.98 -1.26
CA TRP A 13 -0.45 -10.85 -0.37
C TRP A 13 -1.75 -10.14 -0.73
N ARG A 14 -2.66 -10.05 0.24
CA ARG A 14 -3.87 -9.25 0.15
C ARG A 14 -3.53 -7.80 0.41
N VAL A 15 -3.81 -6.94 -0.55
CA VAL A 15 -3.59 -5.51 -0.50
C VAL A 15 -4.92 -4.83 -0.17
N SER A 16 -4.93 -4.03 0.89
CA SER A 16 -6.00 -3.09 1.19
C SER A 16 -5.47 -1.67 1.06
N ILE A 17 -6.30 -0.78 0.51
CA ILE A 17 -6.00 0.65 0.40
C ILE A 17 -6.79 1.42 1.44
N ALA A 18 -6.18 2.45 2.01
CA ALA A 18 -6.83 3.45 2.84
C ALA A 18 -6.35 4.84 2.43
N ALA A 19 -7.26 5.81 2.48
CA ALA A 19 -6.92 7.21 2.30
C ALA A 19 -6.85 7.84 3.70
N GLU A 20 -5.67 8.30 4.08
CA GLU A 20 -5.44 8.99 5.34
C GLU A 20 -5.21 10.47 5.09
N ARG A 21 -5.65 11.33 6.00
CA ARG A 21 -5.43 12.78 5.89
C ARG A 21 -4.21 13.16 6.72
N GLN A 22 -3.28 13.87 6.11
CA GLN A 22 -2.03 14.27 6.76
C GLN A 22 -2.28 15.46 7.71
N GLY A 23 -2.86 15.22 8.89
CA GLY A 23 -2.98 16.17 10.01
C GLY A 23 -3.26 17.63 9.61
N SER A 24 -2.22 18.47 9.67
CA SER A 24 -2.22 19.91 9.38
C SER A 24 -2.26 20.27 7.90
N ASN A 25 -1.97 19.33 7.00
CA ASN A 25 -2.03 19.51 5.56
C ASN A 25 -3.38 18.97 5.02
N PRO A 26 -4.11 19.72 4.18
CA PRO A 26 -5.30 19.19 3.50
C PRO A 26 -5.00 18.06 2.50
N ALA A 27 -3.74 17.65 2.36
CA ALA A 27 -3.35 16.51 1.54
C ALA A 27 -3.83 15.18 2.16
N TRP A 28 -4.40 14.35 1.29
CA TRP A 28 -4.69 12.95 1.53
C TRP A 28 -3.55 12.11 0.99
N GLN A 29 -3.16 11.09 1.74
CA GLN A 29 -2.11 10.13 1.39
C GLN A 29 -2.69 8.73 1.21
N LEU A 30 -2.10 7.96 0.28
CA LEU A 30 -2.47 6.58 0.07
C LEU A 30 -1.70 5.68 1.04
N VAL A 31 -2.42 4.93 1.87
CA VAL A 31 -1.85 3.92 2.75
C VAL A 31 -2.16 2.55 2.17
N LEU A 32 -1.13 1.74 1.99
CA LEU A 32 -1.21 0.37 1.53
C LEU A 32 -0.97 -0.58 2.71
N ALA A 33 -1.94 -1.46 2.95
CA ALA A 33 -1.84 -2.52 3.94
C ALA A 33 -1.72 -3.86 3.22
N PHE A 34 -0.54 -4.47 3.31
CA PHE A 34 -0.23 -5.77 2.74
C PHE A 34 -0.33 -6.84 3.82
N ARG A 35 -1.21 -7.82 3.62
CA ARG A 35 -1.41 -8.94 4.53
C ARG A 35 -1.08 -10.23 3.80
N SER A 36 -0.09 -10.95 4.30
CA SER A 36 0.19 -12.30 3.80
C SER A 36 -0.91 -13.27 4.23
N ASP A 37 -1.17 -14.28 3.42
CA ASP A 37 -2.01 -15.42 3.81
C ASP A 37 -1.24 -16.45 4.66
N GLU A 38 0.09 -16.32 4.77
CA GLU A 38 0.88 -17.19 5.63
C GLU A 38 0.63 -16.91 7.13
N PRO A 39 0.36 -17.96 7.93
CA PRO A 39 0.25 -17.81 9.37
C PRO A 39 1.59 -17.37 9.98
N GLY A 40 1.55 -16.35 10.84
CA GLY A 40 2.71 -15.83 11.57
C GLY A 40 3.49 -14.70 10.88
N ARG A 41 3.14 -14.33 9.64
CA ARG A 41 3.76 -13.18 8.96
C ARG A 41 3.09 -11.88 9.43
N ARG A 42 3.89 -10.88 9.79
CA ARG A 42 3.38 -9.56 10.17
C ARG A 42 2.82 -8.84 8.94
N PRO A 43 1.68 -8.13 9.08
CA PRO A 43 1.20 -7.25 8.03
C PRO A 43 2.16 -6.08 7.84
N VAL A 44 2.34 -5.65 6.60
CA VAL A 44 3.15 -4.48 6.24
C VAL A 44 2.21 -3.33 5.97
N TRP A 45 2.45 -2.20 6.62
CA TRP A 45 1.71 -0.96 6.41
C TRP A 45 2.70 0.08 5.91
N ALA A 46 2.43 0.64 4.74
CA ALA A 46 3.32 1.58 4.10
C ALA A 46 2.53 2.68 3.39
N ILE A 47 3.08 3.89 3.44
CA ILE A 47 2.51 5.06 2.77
C ILE A 47 3.09 5.09 1.36
N TYR A 48 2.21 4.99 0.36
CA TYR A 48 2.63 5.09 -1.04
C TYR A 48 2.98 6.56 -1.36
N PRO A 49 4.05 6.85 -2.13
CA PRO A 49 4.51 8.21 -2.42
C PRO A 49 3.60 8.98 -3.41
N GLY A 50 2.30 8.99 -3.14
CA GLY A 50 1.27 9.72 -3.88
C GLY A 50 0.31 10.40 -2.91
N HIS A 51 0.13 11.70 -3.08
CA HIS A 51 -0.84 12.48 -2.32
C HIS A 51 -1.79 13.22 -3.26
N SER A 52 -2.99 13.50 -2.77
CA SER A 52 -3.98 14.29 -3.49
C SER A 52 -4.67 15.25 -2.54
N SER A 53 -5.17 16.37 -3.03
CA SER A 53 -5.98 17.30 -2.23
C SER A 53 -7.37 16.73 -1.87
N SER A 54 -7.76 15.61 -2.46
CA SER A 54 -9.07 14.98 -2.28
C SER A 54 -8.96 13.47 -2.02
N ARG A 55 -9.82 12.96 -1.14
CA ARG A 55 -9.92 11.52 -0.83
C ARG A 55 -10.14 10.67 -2.09
N SER A 56 -11.02 11.11 -2.98
CA SER A 56 -11.31 10.41 -4.24
C SER A 56 -10.11 10.40 -5.19
N GLY A 57 -9.28 11.45 -5.16
CA GLY A 57 -8.06 11.52 -5.97
C GLY A 57 -7.02 10.49 -5.52
N VAL A 58 -6.92 10.24 -4.21
CA VAL A 58 -6.07 9.17 -3.67
C VAL A 58 -6.53 7.78 -4.11
N PHE A 59 -7.85 7.53 -4.13
CA PHE A 59 -8.38 6.28 -4.66
C PHE A 59 -8.16 6.15 -6.17
N ALA A 60 -8.32 7.22 -6.94
CA ALA A 60 -8.02 7.22 -8.37
C ALA A 60 -6.53 6.92 -8.65
N LEU A 61 -5.62 7.48 -7.84
CA LEU A 61 -4.20 7.12 -7.88
C LEU A 61 -3.99 5.63 -7.62
N ALA A 62 -4.68 5.06 -6.62
CA ALA A 62 -4.61 3.63 -6.34
C ALA A 62 -5.08 2.78 -7.54
N GLU A 63 -6.21 3.13 -8.16
CA GLU A 63 -6.73 2.40 -9.34
C GLU A 63 -5.75 2.38 -10.52
N GLN A 64 -4.93 3.43 -10.67
CA GLN A 64 -3.88 3.49 -11.69
C GLN A 64 -2.64 2.65 -11.37
N LEU A 65 -2.49 2.16 -10.13
CA LEU A 65 -1.38 1.31 -9.76
C LEU A 65 -1.51 -0.05 -10.47
N SER A 66 -0.44 -0.43 -11.14
CA SER A 66 -0.30 -1.77 -11.69
C SER A 66 0.11 -2.75 -10.60
N ASP A 67 -0.24 -4.02 -10.77
CA ASP A 67 0.12 -5.06 -9.81
C ASP A 67 1.65 -5.19 -9.67
N ASP A 68 2.41 -4.97 -10.75
CA ASP A 68 3.88 -4.92 -10.70
C ASP A 68 4.41 -3.77 -9.83
N ALA A 69 3.79 -2.59 -9.88
CA ALA A 69 4.18 -1.47 -9.02
C ALA A 69 3.91 -1.78 -7.54
N LEU A 70 2.78 -2.44 -7.24
CA LEU A 70 2.44 -2.89 -5.88
C LEU A 70 3.42 -3.97 -5.39
N ARG A 71 3.82 -4.91 -6.26
CA ARG A 71 4.80 -5.96 -5.94
C ARG A 71 6.17 -5.36 -5.66
N GLN A 72 6.63 -4.44 -6.52
CA GLN A 72 7.92 -3.77 -6.34
C GLN A 72 7.92 -2.96 -5.04
N PHE A 73 6.87 -2.18 -4.78
CA PHE A 73 6.74 -1.43 -3.53
C PHE A 73 6.72 -2.34 -2.30
N LEU A 74 5.99 -3.46 -2.34
CA LEU A 74 6.01 -4.44 -1.26
C LEU A 74 7.41 -5.06 -1.07
N GLN A 75 8.11 -5.37 -2.17
CA GLN A 75 9.48 -5.89 -2.12
C GLN A 75 10.44 -4.88 -1.48
N GLU A 76 10.33 -3.60 -1.83
CA GLU A 76 11.08 -2.50 -1.22
C GLU A 76 10.79 -2.40 0.28
N GLN A 77 9.54 -2.51 0.72
CA GLN A 77 9.18 -2.47 2.14
C GLN A 77 9.65 -3.71 2.93
N LEU A 78 9.66 -4.88 2.29
CA LEU A 78 10.13 -6.13 2.89
C LEU A 78 11.66 -6.22 2.93
N GLY A 79 12.35 -5.64 1.95
CA GLY A 79 13.82 -5.59 1.88
C GLY A 79 14.42 -4.36 2.58
N GLY A 80 13.63 -3.31 2.76
CA GLY A 80 14.03 -2.03 3.32
C GLY A 80 13.25 -1.69 4.59
N THR A 81 13.55 -2.39 5.69
CA THR A 81 13.37 -1.77 7.00
C THR A 81 14.46 -0.71 7.16
N LEU A 82 14.16 0.54 6.81
CA LEU A 82 14.87 1.70 7.35
C LEU A 82 13.84 2.80 7.62
N PRO A 83 13.63 3.17 8.89
CA PRO A 83 12.80 4.30 9.27
C PRO A 83 13.54 5.61 8.96
N ALA A 84 12.79 6.64 8.61
CA ALA A 84 13.18 8.02 8.84
C ALA A 84 12.06 8.69 9.63
#